data_AF-A0A924E0I0-F1
#
_entry.id   AF-A0A924E0I0-F1
#
_cell.length_a   1.000
_cell.length_b   1.000
_cell.length_c   1.000
_cell.angle_alpha   90.00
_cell.angle_beta   90.00
_cell.angle_gamma   90.00
#
_symmetry.space_group_name_H-M   'P 1'
#
loop_
_entity.id
_entity.type
_entity.pdbx_description
1 polymer ?
#
loop_
_entity_poly.entity_id
_entity_poly.type
_entity_poly.pdbx_seq_one_letter_code
_entity_poly.pdbx_strand_id
1 'polypeptide(L)'
;MTDDRPVNAVAATTAWFTLVRRRVTVPLSTAQVLVVAGGGGGGGSTAGGGGGGGFIYQTYALTPATTYSVTVGAGGAGSPRADMASPSNTNGGNSVFGSLTAIGGGSGGAGRSSGSRHANAGGSGGGGGYYPGNDINPILNGAGTAGQGFAGGPIVGATATMNWCGGGGGGAGGTGADGTHSVTNGGGAGGPGLASAISGVSTYYAGGGGGAHGNVTFGTLGGVGGGGSGGGGSTVWATAGTPETGGGGGGGSMWQYGPGGAAGGSGIVIVRYTGSLATVGGTKTTVGGDTVHTFTGSGTFTTP
;
A
#
# COMPACT_ATOMS: atom_id res chain seq x y z
N MET A 1 -15.50 68.89 -65.43
CA MET A 1 -16.77 68.13 -65.36
C MET A 1 -16.41 66.72 -65.01
N THR A 2 -16.76 66.32 -63.80
CA THR A 2 -16.43 65.05 -63.15
C THR A 2 -17.39 63.96 -63.60
N ASP A 3 -16.85 62.78 -63.94
CA ASP A 3 -17.55 61.56 -64.32
C ASP A 3 -18.19 60.90 -63.07
N ASP A 4 -19.47 61.14 -62.85
CA ASP A 4 -20.28 60.46 -61.82
C ASP A 4 -20.94 59.20 -62.42
N ARG A 5 -20.31 58.04 -62.23
CA ARG A 5 -20.96 56.73 -62.41
C ARG A 5 -21.44 56.20 -61.06
N PRO A 6 -22.70 55.73 -60.94
CA PRO A 6 -23.20 55.17 -59.68
C PRO A 6 -22.59 53.80 -59.40
N VAL A 7 -22.06 53.62 -58.19
CA VAL A 7 -21.66 52.33 -57.64
C VAL A 7 -22.88 51.58 -57.12
N ASN A 8 -23.14 50.39 -57.66
CA ASN A 8 -24.15 49.46 -57.17
C ASN A 8 -23.83 49.02 -55.74
N ALA A 9 -24.71 49.35 -54.79
CA ALA A 9 -24.66 48.82 -53.43
C ALA A 9 -25.06 47.33 -53.43
N VAL A 10 -24.10 46.44 -53.18
CA VAL A 10 -24.37 45.02 -52.89
C VAL A 10 -24.87 44.93 -51.45
N ALA A 11 -26.15 44.58 -51.28
CA ALA A 11 -26.73 44.31 -49.96
C ALA A 11 -26.04 43.08 -49.33
N ALA A 12 -25.32 43.29 -48.23
CA ALA A 12 -24.73 42.20 -47.45
C ALA A 12 -25.86 41.48 -46.69
N THR A 13 -26.24 40.29 -47.14
CA THR A 13 -27.12 39.39 -46.39
C THR A 13 -26.35 38.78 -45.23
N THR A 14 -26.65 39.22 -44.00
CA THR A 14 -26.13 38.62 -42.77
C THR A 14 -26.76 37.24 -42.57
N ALA A 15 -26.00 36.18 -42.84
CA ALA A 15 -26.40 34.81 -42.48
C ALA A 15 -26.05 34.57 -41.00
N TRP A 16 -27.07 34.33 -40.17
CA TRP A 16 -26.88 33.89 -38.79
C TRP A 16 -26.54 32.39 -38.79
N PHE A 17 -25.29 32.04 -38.52
CA PHE A 17 -24.92 30.65 -38.25
C PHE A 17 -25.25 30.33 -36.78
N THR A 18 -26.15 29.38 -36.56
CA THR A 18 -26.36 28.82 -35.22
C THR A 18 -25.15 27.94 -34.91
N LEU A 19 -24.29 28.40 -33.99
CA LEU A 19 -23.20 27.59 -33.46
C LEU A 19 -23.81 26.45 -32.63
N VAL A 20 -24.08 25.32 -33.27
CA VAL A 20 -24.27 24.06 -32.53
C VAL A 20 -22.89 23.74 -31.94
N ARG A 21 -22.71 24.00 -30.64
CA ARG A 21 -21.57 23.44 -29.90
C ARG A 21 -21.78 21.93 -29.89
N ARG A 22 -21.29 21.23 -30.93
CA ARG A 22 -21.15 19.78 -30.89
C ARG A 22 -20.16 19.53 -29.76
N ARG A 23 -20.65 19.04 -28.63
CA ARG A 23 -19.79 18.51 -27.57
C ARG A 23 -18.99 17.39 -28.22
N VAL A 24 -17.73 17.67 -28.57
CA VAL A 24 -16.81 16.63 -29.01
C VAL A 24 -16.48 15.86 -27.74
N THR A 25 -17.27 14.81 -27.48
CA THR A 25 -16.88 13.80 -26.51
C THR A 25 -15.69 13.08 -27.12
N VAL A 26 -14.49 13.47 -26.74
CA VAL A 26 -13.30 12.68 -27.07
C VAL A 26 -13.48 11.36 -26.32
N PRO A 27 -13.55 10.21 -27.02
CA PRO A 27 -13.74 8.94 -26.34
C PRO A 27 -12.59 8.73 -25.36
N LEU A 28 -12.94 8.38 -24.13
CA LEU A 28 -11.99 8.03 -23.10
C LEU A 28 -11.27 6.75 -23.53
N SER A 29 -10.02 6.87 -23.99
CA SER A 29 -9.24 5.74 -24.50
C SER A 29 -8.19 5.23 -23.52
N THR A 30 -7.73 6.08 -22.61
CA THR A 30 -6.71 5.73 -21.62
C THR A 30 -6.91 6.46 -20.28
N ALA A 31 -6.42 5.84 -19.21
CA ALA A 31 -6.31 6.45 -17.88
C ALA A 31 -4.97 6.07 -17.23
N GLN A 32 -4.51 6.89 -16.29
CA GLN A 32 -3.48 6.48 -15.33
C GLN A 32 -4.18 5.77 -14.18
N VAL A 33 -3.66 4.61 -13.77
CA VAL A 33 -4.23 3.82 -12.68
C VAL A 33 -3.15 3.51 -11.66
N LEU A 34 -3.43 3.84 -10.41
CA LEU A 34 -2.71 3.38 -9.23
C LEU A 34 -3.55 2.32 -8.54
N VAL A 35 -2.99 1.13 -8.34
CA VAL A 35 -3.58 0.05 -7.54
C VAL A 35 -2.61 -0.28 -6.41
N VAL A 36 -3.05 -0.09 -5.17
CA VAL A 36 -2.31 -0.45 -3.96
C VAL A 36 -3.12 -1.48 -3.19
N ALA A 37 -2.52 -2.63 -2.89
CA ALA A 37 -3.15 -3.67 -2.10
C ALA A 37 -3.18 -3.36 -0.60
N GLY A 38 -3.94 -4.13 0.19
CA GLY A 38 -3.85 -4.03 1.64
C GLY A 38 -2.49 -4.51 2.16
N GLY A 39 -1.98 -3.88 3.21
CA GLY A 39 -0.76 -4.30 3.90
C GLY A 39 -0.97 -5.53 4.77
N GLY A 40 0.09 -6.29 5.03
CA GLY A 40 0.06 -7.45 5.93
C GLY A 40 0.03 -7.05 7.40
N GLY A 41 -0.51 -7.92 8.26
CA GLY A 41 -0.47 -7.72 9.71
C GLY A 41 0.87 -8.12 10.34
N GLY A 42 1.26 -7.44 11.41
CA GLY A 42 2.46 -7.78 12.20
C GLY A 42 2.27 -9.03 13.06
N GLY A 43 3.37 -9.73 13.35
CA GLY A 43 3.35 -10.88 14.27
C GLY A 43 3.26 -10.47 15.75
N GLY A 44 3.03 -11.42 16.66
CA GLY A 44 2.61 -11.13 18.05
C GLY A 44 3.70 -10.90 19.09
N SER A 45 4.72 -11.75 19.15
CA SER A 45 5.76 -11.71 20.20
C SER A 45 7.15 -11.75 19.58
N THR A 46 7.95 -10.72 19.86
CA THR A 46 9.32 -10.54 19.30
C THR A 46 9.31 -10.78 17.80
N ALA A 47 8.37 -10.11 17.15
CA ALA A 47 7.89 -10.46 15.83
C ALA A 47 8.29 -9.44 14.78
N GLY A 48 8.31 -9.90 13.53
CA GLY A 48 8.55 -9.03 12.40
C GLY A 48 7.34 -8.18 12.03
N GLY A 49 7.61 -7.06 11.38
CA GLY A 49 6.57 -6.20 10.81
C GLY A 49 5.91 -6.84 9.59
N GLY A 50 4.66 -6.49 9.32
CA GLY A 50 3.97 -6.86 8.08
C GLY A 50 4.54 -6.10 6.88
N GLY A 51 4.54 -6.74 5.70
CA GLY A 51 4.92 -6.09 4.45
C GLY A 51 3.83 -5.12 3.95
N GLY A 52 4.24 -4.08 3.24
CA GLY A 52 3.31 -3.23 2.49
C GLY A 52 2.57 -4.03 1.40
N GLY A 53 1.42 -3.54 0.97
CA GLY A 53 0.72 -4.07 -0.21
C GLY A 53 1.56 -3.93 -1.48
N GLY A 54 1.17 -4.64 -2.54
CA GLY A 54 1.74 -4.42 -3.86
C GLY A 54 1.37 -3.03 -4.38
N PHE A 55 2.30 -2.40 -5.10
CA PHE A 55 2.11 -1.10 -5.74
C PHE A 55 2.19 -1.26 -7.26
N ILE A 56 1.14 -0.88 -7.97
CA ILE A 56 1.10 -0.86 -9.44
C ILE A 56 0.68 0.54 -9.88
N TYR A 57 1.50 1.19 -10.70
CA TYR A 57 1.18 2.45 -11.34
C TYR A 57 1.51 2.39 -12.83
N GLN A 58 0.48 2.49 -13.67
CA GLN A 58 0.67 2.44 -15.13
C GLN A 58 -0.50 3.07 -15.89
N THR A 59 -0.29 3.28 -17.19
CA THR A 59 -1.35 3.61 -18.14
C THR A 59 -2.21 2.38 -18.41
N TYR A 60 -3.52 2.56 -18.45
CA TYR A 60 -4.52 1.53 -18.69
C TYR A 60 -5.45 1.93 -19.83
N ALA A 61 -5.68 1.01 -20.78
CA ALA A 61 -6.58 1.24 -21.90
C ALA A 61 -8.03 1.07 -21.46
N LEU A 62 -8.87 2.06 -21.79
CA LEU A 62 -10.28 2.06 -21.47
C LEU A 62 -11.11 1.81 -22.72
N THR A 63 -12.05 0.89 -22.59
CA THR A 63 -13.04 0.56 -23.61
C THR A 63 -14.29 1.39 -23.32
N PRO A 64 -14.85 2.11 -24.29
CA PRO A 64 -16.12 2.83 -24.11
C PRO A 64 -17.27 1.91 -23.68
N ALA A 65 -18.28 2.47 -23.02
CA ALA A 65 -19.48 1.78 -22.54
C ALA A 65 -19.21 0.48 -21.76
N THR A 66 -18.12 0.44 -20.97
CA THR A 66 -17.63 -0.76 -20.27
C THR A 66 -17.59 -0.52 -18.77
N THR A 67 -18.05 -1.50 -17.99
CA THR A 67 -17.93 -1.49 -16.52
C THR A 67 -16.75 -2.33 -16.07
N TYR A 68 -15.84 -1.72 -15.32
CA TYR A 68 -14.70 -2.34 -14.68
C TYR A 68 -15.02 -2.58 -13.20
N SER A 69 -14.80 -3.81 -12.72
CA SER A 69 -14.82 -4.09 -11.29
C SER A 69 -13.61 -3.47 -10.60
N VAL A 70 -13.84 -2.88 -9.42
CA VAL A 70 -12.79 -2.35 -8.56
C VAL A 70 -12.86 -3.04 -7.21
N THR A 71 -11.76 -3.69 -6.81
CA THR A 71 -11.63 -4.30 -5.49
C THR A 71 -10.58 -3.53 -4.70
N VAL A 72 -10.91 -3.14 -3.47
CA VAL A 72 -9.93 -2.58 -2.54
C VAL A 72 -9.64 -3.63 -1.47
N GLY A 73 -8.38 -4.04 -1.41
CA GLY A 73 -7.91 -5.03 -0.46
C GLY A 73 -7.96 -4.51 0.98
N ALA A 74 -8.55 -5.29 1.89
CA ALA A 74 -8.47 -5.01 3.31
C ALA A 74 -7.04 -5.22 3.84
N GLY A 75 -6.68 -4.52 4.91
CA GLY A 75 -5.44 -4.80 5.64
C GLY A 75 -5.51 -6.16 6.35
N GLY A 76 -4.36 -6.82 6.47
CA GLY A 76 -4.24 -8.07 7.21
C GLY A 76 -4.38 -7.86 8.72
N ALA A 77 -4.98 -8.83 9.42
CA ALA A 77 -5.08 -8.78 10.86
C ALA A 77 -3.69 -8.96 11.51
N GLY A 78 -3.41 -8.18 12.55
CA GLY A 78 -2.25 -8.39 13.42
C GLY A 78 -2.48 -9.57 14.36
N SER A 79 -1.40 -10.17 14.88
CA SER A 79 -1.53 -11.27 15.82
C SER A 79 -2.00 -10.74 17.19
N PRO A 80 -3.11 -11.24 17.75
CA PRO A 80 -3.67 -10.73 18.99
C PRO A 80 -2.75 -10.92 20.21
N ARG A 81 -3.02 -10.07 21.21
CA ARG A 81 -2.77 -10.26 22.65
C ARG A 81 -3.08 -11.68 23.10
N ALA A 82 -2.12 -12.49 23.55
CA ALA A 82 -2.46 -13.66 24.35
C ALA A 82 -1.65 -14.86 23.92
N ASP A 83 -2.26 -15.98 23.66
CA ASP A 83 -1.70 -17.28 23.95
C ASP A 83 -0.83 -17.83 22.81
N MET A 84 0.36 -18.31 23.19
CA MET A 84 1.41 -18.94 22.38
C MET A 84 0.92 -20.07 21.44
N ALA A 85 -0.36 -20.44 21.52
CA ALA A 85 -0.98 -21.57 20.86
C ALA A 85 -1.38 -21.33 19.40
N SER A 86 -1.62 -20.08 18.92
CA SER A 86 -1.86 -19.80 17.47
C SER A 86 -1.80 -18.31 17.09
N PRO A 87 -0.67 -17.83 16.52
CA PRO A 87 -0.67 -16.54 15.82
C PRO A 87 -1.70 -16.56 14.69
N SER A 88 -2.61 -15.59 14.69
CA SER A 88 -3.68 -15.44 13.69
C SER A 88 -3.44 -14.26 12.74
N ASN A 89 -2.20 -13.76 12.66
CA ASN A 89 -1.90 -12.69 11.74
C ASN A 89 -2.03 -13.15 10.29
N THR A 90 -2.54 -12.27 9.43
CA THR A 90 -2.87 -12.60 8.04
C THR A 90 -2.18 -11.67 7.06
N ASN A 91 -2.04 -12.15 5.82
CA ASN A 91 -1.70 -11.30 4.69
C ASN A 91 -2.81 -10.27 4.46
N GLY A 92 -2.45 -9.17 3.79
CA GLY A 92 -3.42 -8.22 3.26
C GLY A 92 -4.22 -8.82 2.10
N GLY A 93 -5.37 -8.22 1.81
CA GLY A 93 -6.17 -8.53 0.62
C GLY A 93 -5.61 -7.87 -0.64
N ASN A 94 -5.83 -8.50 -1.78
CA ASN A 94 -5.47 -7.93 -3.09
C ASN A 94 -6.38 -6.75 -3.43
N SER A 95 -5.83 -5.78 -4.16
CA SER A 95 -6.62 -4.74 -4.84
C SER A 95 -6.62 -4.99 -6.34
N VAL A 96 -7.73 -4.69 -7.01
CA VAL A 96 -7.91 -4.98 -8.44
C VAL A 96 -8.56 -3.80 -9.14
N PHE A 97 -8.05 -3.47 -10.33
CA PHE A 97 -8.73 -2.61 -11.31
C PHE A 97 -8.65 -3.27 -12.69
N GLY A 98 -9.79 -3.75 -13.20
CA GLY A 98 -9.81 -4.50 -14.46
C GLY A 98 -8.86 -5.70 -14.40
N SER A 99 -7.85 -5.75 -15.28
CA SER A 99 -6.82 -6.80 -15.28
C SER A 99 -5.64 -6.55 -14.34
N LEU A 100 -5.52 -5.36 -13.74
CA LEU A 100 -4.44 -5.04 -12.82
C LEU A 100 -4.74 -5.64 -11.44
N THR A 101 -3.86 -6.51 -10.95
CA THR A 101 -3.97 -7.10 -9.61
C THR A 101 -2.74 -6.76 -8.79
N ALA A 102 -2.92 -5.92 -7.77
CA ALA A 102 -1.91 -5.69 -6.74
C ALA A 102 -2.09 -6.75 -5.63
N ILE A 103 -1.00 -7.45 -5.29
CA ILE A 103 -1.01 -8.53 -4.31
C ILE A 103 -0.91 -7.96 -2.91
N GLY A 104 -1.72 -8.46 -1.98
CA GLY A 104 -1.68 -8.06 -0.57
C GLY A 104 -0.32 -8.28 0.08
N GLY A 105 0.00 -7.46 1.08
CA GLY A 105 1.27 -7.54 1.81
C GLY A 105 1.37 -8.82 2.65
N GLY A 106 2.58 -9.37 2.74
CA GLY A 106 2.88 -10.56 3.52
C GLY A 106 2.85 -10.28 5.02
N SER A 107 2.31 -11.20 5.82
CA SER A 107 2.29 -11.07 7.27
C SER A 107 3.66 -11.28 7.91
N GLY A 108 3.94 -10.56 9.00
CA GLY A 108 5.20 -10.70 9.75
C GLY A 108 5.34 -12.06 10.43
N GLY A 109 6.59 -12.53 10.61
CA GLY A 109 6.89 -13.75 11.35
C GLY A 109 6.63 -13.58 12.86
N ALA A 110 6.26 -14.65 13.55
CA ALA A 110 5.98 -14.64 14.99
C ALA A 110 6.78 -15.74 15.72
N GLY A 111 7.28 -15.42 16.91
CA GLY A 111 8.01 -16.35 17.77
C GLY A 111 7.14 -17.35 18.52
N ARG A 112 7.65 -18.58 18.72
CA ARG A 112 7.00 -19.69 19.47
C ARG A 112 8.01 -20.51 20.28
N SER A 113 7.50 -21.34 21.19
CA SER A 113 8.22 -22.46 21.85
C SER A 113 7.92 -23.81 21.19
N SER A 114 6.95 -23.86 20.27
CA SER A 114 6.41 -25.09 19.63
C SER A 114 6.33 -25.00 18.09
N GLY A 115 7.30 -24.30 17.47
CA GLY A 115 7.48 -24.21 16.00
C GLY A 115 7.25 -22.82 15.42
N SER A 116 8.26 -22.26 14.76
CA SER A 116 8.25 -20.94 14.11
C SER A 116 7.15 -20.79 13.05
N ARG A 117 6.52 -19.61 12.97
CA ARG A 117 5.83 -19.20 11.74
C ARG A 117 6.74 -18.23 11.00
N HIS A 118 7.20 -18.67 9.84
CA HIS A 118 7.95 -17.82 8.91
C HIS A 118 7.10 -16.62 8.51
N ALA A 119 7.78 -15.54 8.16
CA ALA A 119 7.10 -14.42 7.53
C ALA A 119 6.55 -14.85 6.17
N ASN A 120 5.38 -14.36 5.82
CA ASN A 120 4.73 -14.72 4.56
C ASN A 120 5.20 -13.81 3.43
N ALA A 121 5.25 -14.37 2.22
CA ALA A 121 5.40 -13.60 1.00
C ALA A 121 4.11 -12.81 0.68
N GLY A 122 4.25 -11.79 -0.16
CA GLY A 122 3.13 -10.95 -0.63
C GLY A 122 3.56 -10.00 -1.73
N GLY A 123 2.80 -8.92 -1.95
CA GLY A 123 3.22 -7.80 -2.78
C GLY A 123 4.57 -7.27 -2.29
N SER A 124 4.63 -6.84 -1.03
CA SER A 124 5.87 -6.80 -0.24
C SER A 124 5.85 -7.90 0.82
N GLY A 125 7.02 -8.45 1.15
CA GLY A 125 7.14 -9.55 2.10
C GLY A 125 7.20 -9.11 3.58
N GLY A 126 6.72 -9.95 4.49
CA GLY A 126 6.81 -9.70 5.94
C GLY A 126 8.24 -9.83 6.49
N GLY A 127 8.53 -9.19 7.62
CA GLY A 127 9.80 -9.33 8.33
C GLY A 127 9.86 -10.59 9.19
N GLY A 128 11.05 -11.15 9.40
CA GLY A 128 11.26 -12.34 10.23
C GLY A 128 10.95 -12.09 11.72
N GLY A 129 10.47 -13.10 12.44
CA GLY A 129 10.24 -13.06 13.90
C GLY A 129 11.16 -14.02 14.64
N TYR A 130 11.52 -13.73 15.90
CA TYR A 130 12.48 -14.52 16.66
C TYR A 130 11.90 -15.84 17.21
N TYR A 131 12.69 -16.93 17.21
CA TYR A 131 12.36 -18.19 17.88
C TYR A 131 13.36 -18.50 19.01
N PRO A 132 12.92 -18.69 20.28
CA PRO A 132 13.75 -19.24 21.33
C PRO A 132 13.95 -20.75 21.10
N GLY A 133 15.08 -21.08 20.48
CA GLY A 133 15.53 -22.45 20.24
C GLY A 133 16.89 -22.44 19.55
N ASN A 134 17.65 -23.50 19.76
CA ASN A 134 18.98 -23.76 19.23
C ASN A 134 19.01 -24.08 17.72
N ASP A 135 17.87 -24.00 17.04
CA ASP A 135 17.79 -24.12 15.58
C ASP A 135 18.14 -22.78 14.93
N ILE A 136 19.44 -22.58 14.71
CA ILE A 136 20.07 -21.41 14.07
C ILE A 136 19.79 -21.34 12.56
N ASN A 137 18.69 -21.91 12.08
CA ASN A 137 18.28 -21.73 10.70
C ASN A 137 17.80 -20.27 10.55
N PRO A 138 18.33 -19.48 9.59
CA PRO A 138 17.93 -18.10 9.43
C PRO A 138 16.41 -18.06 9.25
N ILE A 139 15.70 -17.41 10.18
CA ILE A 139 14.25 -17.32 10.12
C ILE A 139 13.91 -16.46 8.90
N LEU A 140 13.38 -17.12 7.88
CA LEU A 140 13.15 -16.54 6.57
C LEU A 140 12.16 -15.37 6.66
N ASN A 141 12.58 -14.26 6.09
CA ASN A 141 11.74 -13.15 5.70
C ASN A 141 10.77 -13.58 4.59
N GLY A 142 9.67 -12.84 4.48
CA GLY A 142 8.77 -12.96 3.35
C GLY A 142 9.41 -12.38 2.10
N ALA A 143 9.25 -13.07 0.97
CA ALA A 143 9.61 -12.52 -0.33
C ALA A 143 8.60 -11.45 -0.80
N GLY A 144 9.09 -10.44 -1.52
CA GLY A 144 8.24 -9.52 -2.29
C GLY A 144 7.98 -10.08 -3.69
N THR A 145 6.88 -9.65 -4.30
CA THR A 145 6.56 -9.97 -5.70
C THR A 145 7.29 -9.01 -6.63
N ALA A 146 8.02 -9.54 -7.60
CA ALA A 146 8.77 -8.75 -8.58
C ALA A 146 7.86 -7.71 -9.26
N GLY A 147 8.30 -6.45 -9.25
CA GLY A 147 7.55 -5.33 -9.82
C GLY A 147 6.43 -4.76 -8.96
N GLN A 148 6.14 -5.31 -7.78
CA GLN A 148 5.12 -4.78 -6.87
C GLN A 148 5.65 -4.41 -5.48
N GLY A 149 6.72 -5.05 -5.02
CA GLY A 149 7.35 -4.73 -3.75
C GLY A 149 8.59 -5.55 -3.46
N PHE A 150 9.15 -5.33 -2.27
CA PHE A 150 10.42 -5.91 -1.85
C PHE A 150 10.26 -6.88 -0.67
N ALA A 151 11.29 -7.67 -0.43
CA ALA A 151 11.33 -8.62 0.69
C ALA A 151 11.42 -7.89 2.04
N GLY A 152 10.95 -8.55 3.10
CA GLY A 152 11.19 -8.10 4.48
C GLY A 152 12.63 -8.35 4.91
N GLY A 153 13.01 -7.80 6.07
CA GLY A 153 14.29 -8.07 6.71
C GLY A 153 14.27 -9.41 7.46
N PRO A 154 15.29 -10.27 7.32
CA PRO A 154 15.51 -11.39 8.22
C PRO A 154 15.94 -10.93 9.63
N ILE A 155 16.24 -11.91 10.48
CA ILE A 155 16.98 -11.70 11.73
C ILE A 155 18.41 -12.18 11.51
N VAL A 156 19.40 -11.34 11.83
CA VAL A 156 20.83 -11.64 11.64
C VAL A 156 21.57 -11.71 12.97
N GLY A 157 22.58 -12.58 13.06
CA GLY A 157 23.48 -12.64 14.22
C GLY A 157 22.85 -13.22 15.49
N ALA A 158 21.86 -14.10 15.33
CA ALA A 158 21.16 -14.74 16.44
C ALA A 158 22.09 -15.70 17.21
N THR A 159 22.63 -15.27 18.36
CA THR A 159 23.34 -16.16 19.30
C THR A 159 22.38 -16.66 20.39
N ALA A 160 22.67 -17.77 21.06
CA ALA A 160 21.76 -18.40 22.03
C ALA A 160 21.33 -17.49 23.21
N THR A 161 21.98 -16.35 23.38
CA THR A 161 21.73 -15.38 24.45
C THR A 161 21.20 -14.06 23.87
N MET A 162 19.87 -13.88 23.93
CA MET A 162 19.14 -12.60 23.83
C MET A 162 18.80 -12.02 22.44
N ASN A 163 18.04 -12.72 21.58
CA ASN A 163 17.54 -12.14 20.32
C ASN A 163 16.05 -11.80 20.36
N TRP A 164 15.61 -10.84 21.17
CA TRP A 164 14.17 -10.53 21.27
C TRP A 164 13.72 -9.57 20.16
N CYS A 165 14.29 -9.68 18.95
CA CYS A 165 14.09 -8.74 17.86
C CYS A 165 13.40 -9.38 16.65
N GLY A 166 12.61 -8.58 15.93
CA GLY A 166 12.05 -8.94 14.63
C GLY A 166 12.61 -8.03 13.52
N GLY A 167 12.63 -8.56 12.29
CA GLY A 167 12.95 -7.78 11.10
C GLY A 167 11.77 -6.90 10.65
N GLY A 168 12.07 -5.85 9.89
CA GLY A 168 11.06 -4.98 9.30
C GLY A 168 10.38 -5.64 8.10
N GLY A 169 9.12 -5.32 7.84
CA GLY A 169 8.45 -5.69 6.60
C GLY A 169 9.01 -4.91 5.41
N GLY A 170 8.97 -5.51 4.21
CA GLY A 170 9.33 -4.83 2.97
C GLY A 170 8.29 -3.78 2.60
N GLY A 171 8.72 -2.73 1.92
CA GLY A 171 7.84 -1.76 1.28
C GLY A 171 7.95 -1.83 -0.24
N ALA A 172 7.11 -1.08 -0.95
CA ALA A 172 7.15 -1.02 -2.41
C ALA A 172 8.41 -0.35 -2.98
N GLY A 173 9.11 0.46 -2.18
CA GLY A 173 10.30 1.22 -2.55
C GLY A 173 11.62 0.69 -1.99
N GLY A 174 11.60 -0.36 -1.17
CA GLY A 174 12.82 -0.99 -0.67
C GLY A 174 12.57 -2.10 0.34
N THR A 175 13.62 -2.89 0.58
CA THR A 175 13.59 -3.99 1.56
C THR A 175 13.37 -3.48 2.97
N GLY A 176 12.76 -4.32 3.82
CA GLY A 176 12.78 -4.11 5.26
C GLY A 176 14.18 -4.26 5.80
N ALA A 177 14.51 -3.53 6.86
CA ALA A 177 15.80 -3.69 7.54
C ALA A 177 15.79 -4.92 8.43
N ASP A 178 16.97 -5.50 8.62
CA ASP A 178 17.13 -6.71 9.42
C ASP A 178 16.95 -6.43 10.91
N GLY A 179 16.47 -7.43 11.64
CA GLY A 179 16.55 -7.43 13.10
C GLY A 179 18.00 -7.71 13.53
N THR A 180 18.60 -6.81 14.32
CA THR A 180 19.97 -6.95 14.84
C THR A 180 19.99 -6.92 16.37
N HIS A 181 20.99 -7.58 16.98
CA HIS A 181 21.00 -7.93 18.42
C HIS A 181 21.45 -6.81 19.38
N SER A 182 21.46 -5.53 19.00
CA SER A 182 21.99 -4.48 19.89
C SER A 182 20.89 -3.94 20.80
N VAL A 183 21.10 -3.90 22.12
CA VAL A 183 20.18 -3.25 23.08
C VAL A 183 19.99 -1.74 22.84
N THR A 184 20.81 -1.14 21.97
CA THR A 184 20.67 0.25 21.53
C THR A 184 19.90 0.40 20.22
N ASN A 185 19.77 -0.66 19.44
CA ASN A 185 19.10 -0.63 18.14
C ASN A 185 17.79 -1.40 18.29
N GLY A 186 16.67 -0.79 17.93
CA GLY A 186 15.38 -1.48 17.96
C GLY A 186 15.33 -2.68 17.02
N GLY A 187 14.11 -3.19 16.76
CA GLY A 187 13.88 -4.14 15.68
C GLY A 187 14.23 -3.54 14.32
N GLY A 188 14.10 -4.34 13.26
CA GLY A 188 14.32 -3.87 11.89
C GLY A 188 13.27 -2.85 11.45
N ALA A 189 13.71 -1.72 10.88
CA ALA A 189 12.81 -0.70 10.33
C ALA A 189 12.06 -1.21 9.09
N GLY A 190 10.82 -0.75 8.90
CA GLY A 190 10.04 -1.07 7.72
C GLY A 190 10.64 -0.47 6.45
N GLY A 191 10.58 -1.22 5.34
CA GLY A 191 11.03 -0.75 4.04
C GLY A 191 10.16 0.40 3.52
N PRO A 192 10.73 1.39 2.82
CA PRO A 192 9.98 2.55 2.33
C PRO A 192 8.97 2.16 1.27
N GLY A 193 7.85 2.88 1.21
CA GLY A 193 6.89 2.85 0.11
C GLY A 193 7.35 3.65 -1.11
N LEU A 194 6.50 3.71 -2.14
CA LEU A 194 6.71 4.54 -3.34
C LEU A 194 5.78 5.75 -3.35
N ALA A 195 6.27 6.87 -3.85
CA ALA A 195 5.49 8.09 -4.02
C ALA A 195 4.68 8.07 -5.32
N SER A 196 3.45 8.59 -5.27
CA SER A 196 2.64 8.89 -6.45
C SER A 196 1.92 10.23 -6.28
N ALA A 197 1.93 11.03 -7.34
CA ALA A 197 1.21 12.30 -7.43
C ALA A 197 -0.11 12.18 -8.22
N ILE A 198 -0.62 10.95 -8.40
CA ILE A 198 -1.82 10.70 -9.22
C ILE A 198 -3.05 11.48 -8.74
N SER A 199 -3.19 11.71 -7.44
CA SER A 199 -4.26 12.51 -6.83
C SER A 199 -3.99 14.02 -6.82
N GLY A 200 -2.90 14.48 -7.43
CA GLY A 200 -2.47 15.89 -7.44
C GLY A 200 -1.56 16.29 -6.27
N VAL A 201 -1.41 15.42 -5.26
CA VAL A 201 -0.47 15.61 -4.14
C VAL A 201 0.45 14.39 -4.06
N SER A 202 1.76 14.62 -3.95
CA SER A 202 2.72 13.53 -3.78
C SER A 202 2.49 12.83 -2.45
N THR A 203 2.07 11.57 -2.51
CA THR A 203 1.76 10.74 -1.35
C THR A 203 2.51 9.43 -1.46
N TYR A 204 3.08 8.94 -0.36
CA TYR A 204 3.72 7.62 -0.31
C TYR A 204 2.70 6.53 -0.01
N TYR A 205 2.87 5.37 -0.64
CA TYR A 205 2.01 4.20 -0.48
C TYR A 205 2.87 2.93 -0.30
N ALA A 206 2.30 1.92 0.33
CA ALA A 206 2.86 0.59 0.52
C ALA A 206 4.18 0.57 1.31
N GLY A 207 4.26 1.35 2.41
CA GLY A 207 5.37 1.24 3.37
C GLY A 207 5.27 -0.01 4.22
N GLY A 208 6.40 -0.67 4.51
CA GLY A 208 6.45 -1.84 5.39
C GLY A 208 6.34 -1.47 6.88
N GLY A 209 5.89 -2.41 7.72
CA GLY A 209 5.84 -2.22 9.18
C GLY A 209 7.20 -2.44 9.84
N GLY A 210 7.45 -1.77 10.97
CA GLY A 210 8.64 -2.00 11.80
C GLY A 210 8.54 -3.31 12.59
N GLY A 211 9.68 -4.00 12.75
CA GLY A 211 9.83 -5.15 13.63
C GLY A 211 9.88 -4.75 15.11
N ALA A 212 9.51 -5.67 16.00
CA ALA A 212 9.53 -5.43 17.43
C ALA A 212 10.92 -5.64 18.05
N HIS A 213 11.13 -5.08 19.25
CA HIS A 213 12.27 -5.44 20.08
C HIS A 213 11.90 -5.53 21.57
N GLY A 214 12.16 -6.68 22.18
CA GLY A 214 11.71 -6.99 23.54
C GLY A 214 12.51 -6.32 24.65
N ASN A 215 13.73 -5.82 24.39
CA ASN A 215 14.63 -5.30 25.44
C ASN A 215 14.88 -3.78 25.33
N VAL A 216 14.06 -3.06 24.58
CA VAL A 216 14.16 -1.59 24.41
C VAL A 216 12.88 -0.91 24.87
N THR A 217 12.96 0.39 25.15
CA THR A 217 11.84 1.23 25.60
C THR A 217 11.23 2.08 24.50
N PHE A 218 11.60 1.84 23.23
CA PHE A 218 11.11 2.57 22.06
C PHE A 218 10.68 1.60 20.95
N GLY A 219 9.77 2.05 20.09
CA GLY A 219 9.32 1.30 18.93
C GLY A 219 10.21 1.56 17.72
N THR A 220 10.34 0.57 16.83
CA THR A 220 11.03 0.78 15.56
C THR A 220 10.07 1.33 14.52
N LEU A 221 10.49 2.37 13.81
CA LEU A 221 9.69 3.02 12.78
C LEU A 221 9.27 2.04 11.66
N GLY A 222 8.02 2.19 11.22
CA GLY A 222 7.58 1.69 9.93
C GLY A 222 8.13 2.54 8.78
N GLY A 223 8.04 2.01 7.57
CA GLY A 223 8.42 2.70 6.35
C GLY A 223 7.45 3.81 5.98
N VAL A 224 7.97 4.85 5.32
CA VAL A 224 7.14 5.90 4.70
C VAL A 224 6.10 5.28 3.76
N GLY A 225 4.90 5.85 3.71
CA GLY A 225 3.75 5.23 3.04
C GLY A 225 2.85 4.44 3.99
N GLY A 226 2.83 4.84 5.26
CA GLY A 226 1.87 4.39 6.27
C GLY A 226 2.24 3.11 6.98
N GLY A 227 3.51 2.70 6.98
CA GLY A 227 3.97 1.57 7.79
C GLY A 227 3.79 1.82 9.29
N GLY A 228 3.23 0.85 9.99
CA GLY A 228 3.11 0.85 11.45
C GLY A 228 4.45 0.64 12.14
N SER A 229 4.67 1.28 13.28
CA SER A 229 5.87 1.10 14.10
C SER A 229 5.77 -0.19 14.91
N GLY A 230 6.88 -0.91 15.07
CA GLY A 230 6.96 -2.09 15.92
C GLY A 230 6.95 -1.75 17.40
N GLY A 231 6.55 -2.72 18.23
CA GLY A 231 6.53 -2.60 19.68
C GLY A 231 7.93 -2.65 20.32
N GLY A 232 8.02 -2.10 21.53
CA GLY A 232 9.24 -1.99 22.33
C GLY A 232 9.00 -2.39 23.78
N GLY A 233 9.68 -3.43 24.25
CA GLY A 233 9.58 -3.87 25.64
C GLY A 233 8.15 -4.26 26.03
N SER A 234 7.76 -3.95 27.26
CA SER A 234 6.41 -4.21 27.79
C SER A 234 5.47 -3.00 27.66
N THR A 235 5.97 -1.82 27.32
CA THR A 235 5.23 -0.55 27.43
C THR A 235 4.93 0.12 26.09
N VAL A 236 5.65 -0.20 25.02
CA VAL A 236 5.44 0.42 23.70
C VAL A 236 4.65 -0.50 22.79
N TRP A 237 3.52 0.00 22.33
CA TRP A 237 2.57 -0.73 21.50
C TRP A 237 2.93 -0.61 20.03
N ALA A 238 2.80 -1.72 19.30
CA ALA A 238 2.85 -1.68 17.85
C ALA A 238 1.70 -0.83 17.30
N THR A 239 1.95 -0.08 16.24
CA THR A 239 0.92 0.73 15.58
C THR A 239 0.45 0.07 14.30
N ALA A 240 -0.83 0.27 13.98
CA ALA A 240 -1.40 -0.24 12.74
C ALA A 240 -0.82 0.50 11.53
N GLY A 241 -0.83 -0.18 10.39
CA GLY A 241 -0.64 0.47 9.11
C GLY A 241 -1.72 1.53 8.89
N THR A 242 -1.36 2.62 8.23
CA THR A 242 -2.31 3.69 7.91
C THR A 242 -3.33 3.17 6.88
N PRO A 243 -4.64 3.30 7.12
CA PRO A 243 -5.65 2.96 6.13
C PRO A 243 -5.40 3.68 4.80
N GLU A 244 -5.82 3.06 3.70
CA GLU A 244 -5.78 3.65 2.35
C GLU A 244 -4.37 3.91 1.81
N THR A 245 -3.33 3.46 2.52
CA THR A 245 -1.95 3.52 2.03
C THR A 245 -1.40 2.15 1.65
N GLY A 246 -2.06 1.06 2.03
CA GLY A 246 -1.51 -0.29 1.93
C GLY A 246 -0.32 -0.54 2.86
N GLY A 247 -0.14 0.27 3.91
CA GLY A 247 0.99 0.15 4.83
C GLY A 247 0.94 -1.12 5.68
N GLY A 248 2.07 -1.75 5.95
CA GLY A 248 2.17 -2.94 6.81
C GLY A 248 2.01 -2.61 8.29
N GLY A 249 1.48 -3.54 9.09
CA GLY A 249 1.33 -3.38 10.54
C GLY A 249 2.64 -3.63 11.31
N GLY A 250 2.85 -2.93 12.43
CA GLY A 250 4.02 -3.15 13.29
C GLY A 250 4.00 -4.50 14.01
N GLY A 251 5.19 -5.09 14.22
CA GLY A 251 5.35 -6.31 15.02
C GLY A 251 5.15 -6.08 16.52
N GLY A 252 4.55 -7.04 17.22
CA GLY A 252 4.33 -7.00 18.66
C GLY A 252 5.55 -7.45 19.48
N SER A 253 5.67 -6.91 20.69
CA SER A 253 6.79 -7.14 21.61
C SER A 253 6.42 -8.05 22.77
N MET A 254 7.42 -8.74 23.33
CA MET A 254 7.39 -9.58 24.55
C MET A 254 6.34 -10.73 24.63
N TRP A 255 6.58 -11.65 25.56
CA TRP A 255 6.00 -13.01 25.59
C TRP A 255 4.88 -13.26 26.61
N GLN A 256 4.73 -12.42 27.65
CA GLN A 256 3.73 -12.65 28.72
C GLN A 256 2.86 -11.42 29.04
N TYR A 257 3.35 -10.21 28.79
CA TYR A 257 2.64 -8.97 29.15
C TYR A 257 2.68 -7.91 28.05
N GLY A 258 3.29 -8.19 26.90
CA GLY A 258 3.46 -7.20 25.84
C GLY A 258 2.27 -7.10 24.87
N PRO A 259 2.18 -6.00 24.10
CA PRO A 259 1.15 -5.78 23.10
C PRO A 259 1.36 -6.64 21.85
N GLY A 260 0.26 -7.14 21.29
CA GLY A 260 0.27 -7.97 20.08
C GLY A 260 0.70 -7.18 18.83
N GLY A 261 0.79 -7.90 17.71
CA GLY A 261 1.05 -7.30 16.42
C GLY A 261 -0.13 -6.44 15.96
N ALA A 262 0.15 -5.40 15.20
CA ALA A 262 -0.87 -4.51 14.70
C ALA A 262 -1.35 -4.90 13.29
N ALA A 263 -2.56 -4.47 12.94
CA ALA A 263 -3.13 -4.70 11.62
C ALA A 263 -2.42 -3.90 10.54
N GLY A 264 -2.44 -4.40 9.31
CA GLY A 264 -2.07 -3.62 8.11
C GLY A 264 -3.15 -2.61 7.74
N GLY A 265 -2.77 -1.60 6.97
CA GLY A 265 -3.68 -0.64 6.35
C GLY A 265 -4.39 -1.24 5.13
N SER A 266 -5.61 -0.77 4.86
CA SER A 266 -6.31 -1.07 3.61
C SER A 266 -5.56 -0.52 2.40
N GLY A 267 -5.81 -1.13 1.25
CA GLY A 267 -5.35 -0.63 -0.04
C GLY A 267 -6.15 0.59 -0.51
N ILE A 268 -5.84 1.03 -1.73
CA ILE A 268 -6.53 2.12 -2.42
C ILE A 268 -6.41 1.90 -3.94
N VAL A 269 -7.43 2.31 -4.68
CA VAL A 269 -7.36 2.39 -6.15
C VAL A 269 -7.66 3.81 -6.59
N ILE A 270 -6.80 4.37 -7.44
CA ILE A 270 -6.96 5.72 -7.99
C ILE A 270 -6.90 5.67 -9.51
N VAL A 271 -7.88 6.25 -10.18
CA VAL A 271 -7.97 6.33 -11.64
C VAL A 271 -8.01 7.80 -12.04
N ARG A 272 -7.10 8.23 -12.93
CA ARG A 272 -7.02 9.61 -13.41
C ARG A 272 -7.07 9.66 -14.94
N TYR A 273 -7.90 10.56 -15.48
CA TYR A 273 -8.04 10.72 -16.93
C TYR A 273 -8.52 12.12 -17.35
N THR A 274 -8.23 12.48 -18.60
CA THR A 274 -8.68 13.74 -19.22
C THR A 274 -10.14 13.64 -19.70
N GLY A 275 -10.92 14.71 -19.51
CA GLY A 275 -12.30 14.81 -20.02
C GLY A 275 -13.40 14.72 -18.95
N SER A 276 -14.63 15.07 -19.33
CA SER A 276 -15.77 15.27 -18.41
C SER A 276 -16.85 14.18 -18.52
N LEU A 277 -17.01 13.45 -17.40
CA LEU A 277 -18.14 12.62 -16.94
C LEU A 277 -18.78 11.65 -17.95
N ALA A 278 -18.35 10.39 -17.88
CA ALA A 278 -19.19 9.34 -17.29
C ALA A 278 -18.27 8.41 -16.49
N THR A 279 -18.77 7.91 -15.35
CA THR A 279 -18.30 6.74 -14.57
C THR A 279 -18.87 6.85 -13.17
N VAL A 280 -19.82 5.99 -12.83
CA VAL A 280 -20.21 5.75 -11.43
C VAL A 280 -19.00 5.14 -10.73
N GLY A 281 -18.80 5.45 -9.44
CA GLY A 281 -17.75 4.82 -8.61
C GLY A 281 -16.75 5.78 -7.99
N GLY A 282 -16.36 5.49 -6.75
CA GLY A 282 -15.35 6.21 -5.99
C GLY A 282 -15.73 7.65 -5.65
N THR A 283 -14.87 8.29 -4.86
CA THR A 283 -14.89 9.74 -4.61
C THR A 283 -14.25 10.45 -5.80
N LYS A 284 -14.93 11.47 -6.34
CA LYS A 284 -14.47 12.18 -7.53
C LYS A 284 -13.88 13.53 -7.18
N THR A 285 -12.72 13.83 -7.74
CA THR A 285 -12.05 15.13 -7.65
C THR A 285 -11.48 15.52 -9.01
N THR A 286 -10.93 16.73 -9.11
CA THR A 286 -10.28 17.22 -10.32
C THR A 286 -8.86 17.71 -10.02
N VAL A 287 -7.91 17.37 -10.89
CA VAL A 287 -6.50 17.76 -10.77
C VAL A 287 -6.02 18.30 -12.11
N GLY A 288 -5.73 19.61 -12.18
CA GLY A 288 -5.21 20.21 -13.42
C GLY A 288 -6.13 20.07 -14.64
N GLY A 289 -7.44 19.92 -14.44
CA GLY A 289 -8.42 19.67 -15.52
C GLY A 289 -8.74 18.19 -15.79
N ASP A 290 -8.01 17.27 -15.17
CA ASP A 290 -8.29 15.83 -15.22
C ASP A 290 -9.33 15.45 -14.17
N THR A 291 -10.12 14.42 -14.47
CA THR A 291 -11.01 13.76 -13.51
C THR A 291 -10.24 12.67 -12.77
N VAL A 292 -10.37 12.61 -11.45
CA VAL A 292 -9.77 11.59 -10.58
C VAL A 292 -10.87 10.86 -9.82
N HIS A 293 -10.81 9.53 -9.81
CA HIS A 293 -11.66 8.65 -9.00
C HIS A 293 -10.81 7.92 -7.98
N THR A 294 -11.19 8.04 -6.71
CA THR A 294 -10.53 7.37 -5.59
C THR A 294 -11.47 6.36 -4.95
N PHE A 295 -11.02 5.11 -4.86
CA PHE A 295 -11.73 4.01 -4.23
C PHE A 295 -11.00 3.60 -2.95
N THR A 296 -11.64 3.85 -1.80
CA THR A 296 -11.20 3.36 -0.48
C THR A 296 -11.99 2.12 -0.03
N GLY A 297 -13.00 1.72 -0.83
CA GLY A 297 -13.74 0.48 -0.75
C GLY A 297 -14.08 -0.04 -2.15
N SER A 298 -14.46 -1.32 -2.24
CA SER A 298 -14.79 -1.97 -3.51
C SER A 298 -16.02 -1.35 -4.19
N GLY A 299 -16.06 -1.42 -5.52
CA GLY A 299 -17.13 -0.86 -6.33
C GLY A 299 -16.91 -1.11 -7.81
N THR A 300 -17.42 -0.21 -8.64
CA THR A 300 -17.31 -0.30 -10.10
C THR A 300 -16.87 1.03 -10.69
N PHE A 301 -16.28 0.99 -11.88
CA PHE A 301 -15.93 2.15 -12.70
C PHE A 301 -16.49 1.95 -14.12
N THR A 302 -17.39 2.81 -14.58
CA THR A 302 -18.14 2.60 -15.85
C THR A 302 -17.91 3.66 -16.91
N THR A 303 -17.16 3.37 -17.96
CA THR A 303 -16.85 4.34 -19.03
C THR A 303 -18.09 4.78 -19.82
N PRO A 304 -18.10 6.02 -20.36
CA PRO A 304 -19.18 6.53 -21.20
C PRO A 304 -19.34 5.76 -22.52
#